data_AF-A0A2H1WMR6-F1
#
_entry.id   AF-A0A2H1WMR6-F1
#
_cell.length_a   1.000
_cell.length_b   1.000
_cell.length_c   1.000
_cell.angle_alpha   90.00
_cell.angle_beta   90.00
_cell.angle_gamma   90.00
#
_symmetry.space_group_name_H-M   'P 1'
#
loop_
_entity.id
_entity.type
_entity.pdbx_description
1 polymer ?
#
loop_
_entity_poly.entity_id
_entity_poly.type
_entity_poly.pdbx_seq_one_letter_code
_entity_poly.pdbx_strand_id
1 'polypeptide(L)'
;MFALKLVLATVLVVASARPQDHTKYEKVQILGYDEDGQLVLDYEDLLPVSEESNQPEHQTRTRRQAQGSVTLNSDGGMGLGAKIPLAHNDKNVVSAIGSMDFNNKLQPASKGFGLALDNVNGHGLTVMKESIPGFGDRLSGAGKLNVFHNDNHNVAVTGSLARNMPSIPNVPNFNTYGGGVDYMYKNKVGASLGMASTPFLDRKDYSAMGNLNLFRSPTTTVDFSGGFKKFESPFMSSGWKPNFSFNLGRSF
;
A
#
# COMPACT_ATOMS: atom_id res chain seq x y z
N MET A 1 12.99 5.67 24.68
CA MET A 1 12.29 6.57 23.74
C MET A 1 11.60 5.88 22.55
N PHE A 2 11.73 4.56 22.35
CA PHE A 2 11.02 3.81 21.30
C PHE A 2 9.54 3.49 21.64
N ALA A 3 9.22 3.27 22.91
CA ALA A 3 7.87 2.87 23.33
C ALA A 3 6.82 3.99 23.16
N LEU A 4 7.18 5.26 23.35
CA LEU A 4 6.24 6.37 23.27
C LEU A 4 5.78 6.68 21.84
N LYS A 5 6.63 6.38 20.84
CA LYS A 5 6.30 6.56 19.42
C LYS A 5 5.35 5.49 18.88
N LEU A 6 5.38 4.28 19.46
CA LEU A 6 4.44 3.22 19.14
C LEU A 6 3.03 3.56 19.64
N VAL A 7 2.92 4.15 20.83
CA VAL A 7 1.63 4.50 21.46
C VAL A 7 0.88 5.58 20.67
N LEU A 8 1.58 6.55 20.08
CA LEU A 8 0.94 7.63 19.32
C LEU A 8 0.30 7.12 18.01
N ALA A 9 0.90 6.11 17.37
CA ALA A 9 0.31 5.43 16.21
C ALA A 9 -0.95 4.64 16.59
N THR A 10 -0.98 4.04 17.79
CA THR A 10 -2.16 3.29 18.27
C THR A 10 -3.32 4.22 18.65
N VAL A 11 -3.03 5.38 19.27
CA VAL A 11 -4.08 6.32 19.71
C VAL A 11 -4.82 6.97 18.53
N LEU A 12 -4.15 7.20 17.40
CA LEU A 12 -4.83 7.74 16.21
C LEU A 12 -5.75 6.72 15.53
N VAL A 13 -5.47 5.42 15.64
CA VAL A 13 -6.31 4.35 15.08
C VAL A 13 -7.58 4.16 15.91
N VAL A 14 -7.50 4.26 17.24
CA VAL A 14 -8.65 4.07 18.14
C VAL A 14 -9.67 5.21 18.05
N ALA A 15 -9.23 6.45 17.80
CA ALA A 15 -10.16 7.60 17.69
C ALA A 15 -11.07 7.55 16.44
N SER A 16 -10.78 6.70 15.46
CA SER A 16 -11.61 6.53 14.26
C SER A 16 -12.63 5.38 14.34
N ALA A 17 -12.55 4.55 15.39
CA ALA A 17 -13.46 3.44 15.63
C ALA A 17 -14.55 3.85 16.65
N ARG A 18 -15.50 4.68 16.21
CA ARG A 18 -16.80 4.69 16.89
C ARG A 18 -17.46 3.33 16.62
N PRO A 19 -17.90 2.58 17.65
CA PRO A 19 -18.69 1.38 17.42
C PRO A 19 -20.07 1.82 16.93
N GLN A 20 -20.40 1.49 15.68
CA GLN A 20 -21.80 1.40 15.27
C GLN A 20 -22.31 0.03 15.72
N ASP A 21 -23.24 0.05 16.68
CA ASP A 21 -24.10 -1.06 17.03
C ASP A 21 -24.80 -1.59 15.78
N HIS A 22 -24.53 -2.83 15.40
CA HIS A 22 -25.44 -3.61 14.58
C HIS A 22 -25.53 -5.05 15.10
N THR A 23 -26.79 -5.39 15.37
CA THR A 23 -27.36 -6.61 15.95
C THR A 23 -26.87 -7.90 15.30
N LYS A 24 -26.55 -8.89 16.14
CA LYS A 24 -26.29 -10.29 15.76
C LYS A 24 -27.60 -10.92 15.29
N TYR A 25 -27.61 -11.50 14.08
CA TYR A 25 -28.56 -12.55 13.73
C TYR A 25 -27.97 -13.88 14.18
N GLU A 26 -28.57 -14.46 15.20
CA GLU A 26 -28.31 -15.80 15.71
C GLU A 26 -28.98 -16.82 14.79
N LYS A 27 -28.22 -17.82 14.35
CA LYS A 27 -28.71 -18.90 13.49
C LYS A 27 -29.46 -19.89 14.39
N VAL A 28 -30.79 -19.79 14.44
CA VAL A 28 -31.65 -20.72 15.19
C VAL A 28 -31.66 -22.06 14.46
N GLN A 29 -31.13 -23.11 15.10
CA GLN A 29 -31.36 -24.49 14.70
C GLN A 29 -32.68 -24.94 15.35
N ILE A 30 -33.67 -25.28 14.54
CA ILE A 30 -34.94 -25.82 15.03
C ILE A 30 -34.83 -27.36 14.99
N LEU A 31 -34.97 -27.97 16.17
CA LEU A 31 -35.04 -29.42 16.36
C LEU A 31 -36.50 -29.84 16.13
N GLY A 32 -36.75 -30.69 15.13
CA GLY A 32 -38.07 -31.30 14.88
C GLY A 32 -38.13 -32.74 15.40
N TYR A 33 -39.33 -33.19 15.78
CA TYR A 33 -39.67 -34.57 16.12
C TYR A 33 -40.71 -35.08 15.11
N ASP A 34 -40.63 -36.35 14.73
CA ASP A 34 -41.67 -36.99 13.91
C ASP A 34 -42.88 -37.45 14.74
N GLU A 35 -43.93 -37.94 14.07
CA GLU A 35 -45.18 -38.38 14.70
C GLU A 35 -45.03 -39.62 15.62
N ASP A 36 -43.88 -40.30 15.61
CA ASP A 36 -43.53 -41.42 16.50
C ASP A 36 -42.56 -41.01 17.63
N GLY A 37 -42.21 -39.72 17.72
CA GLY A 37 -41.41 -39.14 18.80
C GLY A 37 -39.89 -39.36 18.68
N GLN A 38 -39.37 -39.66 17.48
CA GLN A 38 -37.93 -39.76 17.25
C GLN A 38 -37.32 -38.44 16.72
N LEU A 39 -36.05 -38.19 17.07
CA LEU A 39 -35.28 -37.07 16.55
C LEU A 39 -34.89 -37.36 15.10
N VAL A 40 -35.44 -36.59 14.16
CA VAL A 40 -35.11 -36.70 12.74
C VAL A 40 -34.33 -35.45 12.31
N LEU A 41 -33.14 -35.67 11.73
CA LEU A 41 -32.43 -34.66 10.94
C LEU A 41 -32.95 -34.76 9.51
N ASP A 42 -33.82 -33.84 9.12
CA ASP A 42 -34.29 -33.75 7.72
C ASP A 42 -33.11 -33.44 6.80
N TYR A 43 -32.67 -34.46 6.06
CA TYR A 43 -31.88 -34.31 4.84
C TYR A 43 -32.84 -34.53 3.68
N GLU A 44 -33.43 -33.45 3.15
CA GLU A 44 -34.07 -33.55 1.84
C GLU A 44 -33.01 -33.68 0.76
N ASP A 45 -33.04 -34.83 0.08
CA ASP A 45 -32.33 -35.14 -1.16
C ASP A 45 -32.73 -34.15 -2.27
N LEU A 46 -31.96 -33.07 -2.40
CA LEU A 46 -31.91 -32.28 -3.62
C LEU A 46 -30.83 -32.88 -4.53
N LEU A 47 -31.26 -33.48 -5.63
CA LEU A 47 -30.43 -33.84 -6.78
C LEU A 47 -29.42 -32.71 -7.06
N PRO A 48 -28.16 -33.01 -7.46
CA PRO A 48 -27.22 -31.97 -7.82
C PRO A 48 -27.69 -31.30 -9.11
N VAL A 49 -28.51 -30.25 -8.97
CA VAL A 49 -28.61 -29.20 -9.95
C VAL A 49 -27.18 -28.76 -10.17
N SER A 50 -26.70 -28.85 -11.40
CA SER A 50 -25.44 -28.24 -11.79
C SER A 50 -25.50 -26.79 -11.35
N GLU A 51 -24.85 -26.47 -10.23
CA GLU A 51 -24.54 -25.11 -9.85
C GLU A 51 -23.66 -24.61 -11.00
N GLU A 52 -24.30 -23.98 -11.98
CA GLU A 52 -23.68 -22.89 -12.72
C GLU A 52 -23.07 -22.03 -11.63
N SER A 53 -21.75 -22.17 -11.51
CA SER A 53 -20.87 -21.34 -10.72
C SER A 53 -21.09 -19.91 -11.20
N ASN A 54 -22.16 -19.29 -10.71
CA ASN A 54 -22.30 -17.86 -10.56
C ASN A 54 -21.27 -17.47 -9.51
N GLN A 55 -19.99 -17.56 -9.89
CA GLN A 55 -19.02 -16.64 -9.36
C GLN A 55 -19.67 -15.28 -9.60
N PRO A 56 -19.93 -14.46 -8.57
CA PRO A 56 -20.22 -13.08 -8.86
C PRO A 56 -19.05 -12.64 -9.72
N GLU A 57 -19.32 -12.28 -10.98
CA GLU A 57 -18.37 -11.55 -11.78
C GLU A 57 -17.93 -10.44 -10.83
N HIS A 58 -16.70 -10.55 -10.32
CA HIS A 58 -16.09 -9.51 -9.54
C HIS A 58 -15.84 -8.43 -10.57
N GLN A 59 -16.90 -7.70 -10.93
CA GLN A 59 -16.83 -6.46 -11.67
C GLN A 59 -15.86 -5.65 -10.87
N THR A 60 -14.63 -5.61 -11.37
CA THR A 60 -13.48 -5.05 -10.69
C THR A 60 -13.69 -3.57 -10.87
N ARG A 61 -14.67 -2.99 -10.17
CA ARG A 61 -15.00 -1.59 -10.28
C ARG A 61 -13.92 -0.87 -9.51
N THR A 62 -13.29 0.11 -10.13
CA THR A 62 -12.31 0.96 -9.47
C THR A 62 -12.97 1.64 -8.28
N ARG A 63 -12.64 1.22 -7.05
CA ARG A 63 -13.18 1.80 -5.83
C ARG A 63 -12.46 3.12 -5.54
N ARG A 64 -13.22 4.14 -5.14
CA ARG A 64 -12.66 5.39 -4.63
C ARG A 64 -12.01 5.11 -3.29
N GLN A 65 -10.71 4.86 -3.31
CA GLN A 65 -9.97 4.55 -2.09
C GLN A 65 -9.13 5.75 -1.66
N ALA A 66 -9.51 6.36 -0.54
CA ALA A 66 -8.59 7.24 0.17
C ALA A 66 -7.53 6.39 0.87
N GLN A 67 -6.26 6.77 0.77
CA GLN A 67 -5.17 6.04 1.40
C GLN A 67 -4.34 7.01 2.24
N GLY A 68 -3.90 6.55 3.41
CA GLY A 68 -2.93 7.22 4.26
C GLY A 68 -1.77 6.27 4.53
N SER A 69 -0.54 6.78 4.52
CA SER A 69 0.66 5.99 4.76
C SER A 69 1.59 6.66 5.75
N VAL A 70 2.24 5.86 6.58
CA VAL A 70 3.31 6.29 7.50
C VAL A 70 4.53 5.41 7.24
N THR A 71 5.69 6.01 7.01
CA THR A 71 6.97 5.31 6.85
C THR A 71 7.91 5.70 7.97
N LEU A 72 8.63 4.74 8.54
CA LEU A 72 9.64 4.95 9.56
C LEU A 72 11.00 4.52 9.00
N ASN A 73 11.92 5.46 8.96
CA ASN A 73 13.26 5.28 8.43
C ASN A 73 14.25 4.93 9.56
N SER A 74 15.32 4.20 9.22
CA SER A 74 16.34 3.79 10.20
C SER A 74 17.10 4.92 10.87
N ASP A 75 17.12 6.09 10.24
CA ASP A 75 17.76 7.30 10.77
C ASP A 75 16.88 8.00 11.85
N GLY A 76 15.68 7.48 12.09
CA GLY A 76 14.69 8.03 13.01
C GLY A 76 13.73 9.03 12.36
N GLY A 77 13.87 9.28 11.05
CA GLY A 77 12.93 10.07 10.26
C GLY A 77 11.60 9.35 10.02
N MET A 78 10.59 10.12 9.64
CA MET A 78 9.23 9.67 9.42
C MET A 78 8.67 10.28 8.14
N GLY A 79 8.05 9.48 7.28
CA GLY A 79 7.31 9.94 6.12
C GLY A 79 5.81 9.80 6.33
N LEU A 80 5.04 10.81 5.91
CA LEU A 80 3.59 10.77 5.84
C LEU A 80 3.16 10.89 4.37
N GLY A 81 2.15 10.13 3.98
CA GLY A 81 1.57 10.19 2.65
C GLY A 81 0.06 10.08 2.68
N ALA A 82 -0.60 10.73 1.75
CA ALA A 82 -2.04 10.67 1.56
C ALA A 82 -2.36 10.60 0.06
N LYS A 83 -3.36 9.80 -0.29
CA LYS A 83 -3.95 9.71 -1.64
C LYS A 83 -5.46 9.89 -1.53
N ILE A 84 -6.01 10.82 -2.32
CA ILE A 84 -7.43 11.16 -2.30
C ILE A 84 -8.00 11.03 -3.73
N PRO A 85 -9.02 10.19 -3.95
CA PRO A 85 -9.62 10.00 -5.27
C PRO A 85 -10.42 11.24 -5.68
N LEU A 86 -10.05 11.84 -6.81
CA LEU A 86 -10.67 13.04 -7.38
C LEU A 86 -11.78 12.67 -8.36
N ALA A 87 -11.50 11.75 -9.27
CA ALA A 87 -12.42 11.30 -10.32
C ALA A 87 -12.21 9.81 -10.59
N HIS A 88 -13.25 9.14 -11.10
CA HIS A 88 -13.15 7.73 -11.47
C HIS A 88 -14.10 7.38 -12.61
N ASN A 89 -13.80 6.28 -13.28
CA ASN A 89 -14.71 5.54 -14.13
C ASN A 89 -14.65 4.05 -13.76
N ASP A 90 -15.27 3.19 -14.56
CA ASP A 90 -15.34 1.77 -14.25
C ASP A 90 -13.99 1.05 -14.28
N LYS A 91 -12.98 1.67 -14.91
CA LYS A 91 -11.63 1.07 -15.10
C LYS A 91 -10.49 1.84 -14.45
N ASN A 92 -10.65 3.14 -14.19
CA ASN A 92 -9.57 4.03 -13.77
C ASN A 92 -10.00 4.99 -12.65
N VAL A 93 -9.08 5.34 -11.77
CA VAL A 93 -9.24 6.37 -10.73
C VAL A 93 -8.10 7.36 -10.85
N VAL A 94 -8.45 8.64 -10.94
CA VAL A 94 -7.51 9.75 -10.80
C VAL A 94 -7.55 10.23 -9.36
N SER A 95 -6.39 10.30 -8.72
CA SER A 95 -6.23 10.72 -7.33
C SER A 95 -5.20 11.85 -7.19
N ALA A 96 -5.43 12.74 -6.23
CA ALA A 96 -4.39 13.61 -5.72
C ALA A 96 -3.52 12.84 -4.73
N ILE A 97 -2.21 13.05 -4.79
CA ILE A 97 -1.26 12.53 -3.81
C ILE A 97 -0.56 13.68 -3.11
N GLY A 98 -0.32 13.52 -1.81
CA GLY A 98 0.46 14.44 -1.00
C GLY A 98 1.39 13.66 -0.08
N SER A 99 2.58 14.19 0.18
CA SER A 99 3.50 13.59 1.14
C SER A 99 4.28 14.65 1.91
N MET A 100 4.81 14.24 3.06
CA MET A 100 5.70 15.06 3.86
C MET A 100 6.66 14.15 4.62
N ASP A 101 7.96 14.37 4.45
CA ASP A 101 8.98 13.68 5.24
C ASP A 101 9.48 14.57 6.36
N PHE A 102 9.82 13.94 7.47
CA PHE A 102 10.35 14.54 8.69
C PHE A 102 11.66 13.88 9.05
N ASN A 103 12.64 14.69 9.44
CA ASN A 103 13.91 14.16 9.93
C ASN A 103 13.78 13.59 11.36
N ASN A 104 14.89 13.11 11.91
CA ASN A 104 14.95 12.55 13.26
C ASN A 104 14.61 13.53 14.39
N LYS A 105 14.61 14.84 14.11
CA LYS A 105 14.17 15.93 14.99
C LYS A 105 12.71 16.34 14.75
N LEU A 106 11.97 15.59 13.93
CA LEU A 106 10.61 15.90 13.50
C LEU A 106 10.47 17.24 12.77
N GLN A 107 11.57 17.75 12.19
CA GLN A 107 11.51 18.93 11.34
C GLN A 107 11.15 18.51 9.92
N PRO A 108 10.35 19.31 9.19
CA PRO A 108 10.04 19.07 7.79
C PRO A 108 11.32 18.89 6.95
N ALA A 109 11.50 17.70 6.40
CA ALA A 109 12.62 17.34 5.53
C ALA A 109 12.23 17.43 4.05
N SER A 110 10.95 17.20 3.72
CA SER A 110 10.42 17.45 2.38
C SER A 110 8.90 17.59 2.41
N LYS A 111 8.35 18.16 1.33
CA LYS A 111 6.92 18.21 1.08
C LYS A 111 6.66 17.89 -0.39
N GLY A 112 5.63 17.11 -0.68
CA GLY A 112 5.30 16.74 -2.05
C GLY A 112 3.82 16.73 -2.35
N PHE A 113 3.50 16.94 -3.62
CA PHE A 113 2.15 16.88 -4.16
C PHE A 113 2.19 16.34 -5.59
N GLY A 114 1.10 15.72 -6.03
CA GLY A 114 1.06 15.10 -7.35
C GLY A 114 -0.27 14.48 -7.70
N LEU A 115 -0.26 13.68 -8.76
CA LEU A 115 -1.40 12.94 -9.26
C LEU A 115 -1.05 11.46 -9.42
N ALA A 116 -2.04 10.61 -9.22
CA ALA A 116 -1.99 9.19 -9.50
C ALA A 116 -3.15 8.79 -10.40
N LEU A 117 -2.90 7.89 -11.34
CA LEU A 117 -3.88 7.21 -12.17
C LEU A 117 -3.75 5.72 -11.89
N ASP A 118 -4.75 5.15 -11.24
CA ASP A 118 -4.80 3.72 -10.91
C ASP A 118 -5.83 3.03 -11.81
N ASN A 119 -5.52 1.81 -12.27
CA ASN A 119 -6.41 0.98 -13.10
C ASN A 119 -6.83 -0.29 -12.36
N VAL A 120 -8.04 -0.77 -12.66
CA VAL A 120 -8.64 -1.99 -12.06
C VAL A 120 -7.80 -3.26 -12.25
N ASN A 121 -7.02 -3.33 -13.32
CA ASN A 121 -6.12 -4.45 -13.59
C ASN A 121 -4.82 -4.41 -12.76
N GLY A 122 -4.67 -3.41 -11.89
CA GLY A 122 -3.49 -3.24 -11.03
C GLY A 122 -2.34 -2.47 -11.68
N HIS A 123 -2.57 -1.86 -12.86
CA HIS A 123 -1.65 -0.88 -13.43
C HIS A 123 -1.80 0.48 -12.74
N GLY A 124 -0.73 1.25 -12.68
CA GLY A 124 -0.76 2.58 -12.10
C GLY A 124 0.30 3.48 -12.70
N LEU A 125 0.02 4.78 -12.70
CA LEU A 125 0.95 5.83 -13.07
C LEU A 125 0.87 6.95 -12.03
N THR A 126 2.01 7.41 -11.54
CA THR A 126 2.08 8.53 -10.59
C THR A 126 3.06 9.58 -11.10
N VAL A 127 2.75 10.84 -10.84
CA VAL A 127 3.65 11.98 -11.06
C VAL A 127 3.60 12.85 -9.84
N MET A 128 4.75 13.21 -9.31
CA MET A 128 4.87 13.91 -8.03
C MET A 128 5.99 14.93 -8.08
N LYS A 129 5.68 16.16 -7.63
CA LYS A 129 6.65 17.20 -7.35
C LYS A 129 6.91 17.24 -5.85
N GLU A 130 8.17 17.23 -5.46
CA GLU A 130 8.63 17.30 -4.09
C GLU A 130 9.58 18.50 -3.95
N SER A 131 9.53 19.19 -2.82
CA SER A 131 10.40 20.30 -2.48
C SER A 131 11.14 19.95 -1.19
N ILE A 132 12.46 19.95 -1.25
CA ILE A 132 13.38 19.52 -0.20
C ILE A 132 14.14 20.76 0.29
N PRO A 133 13.83 21.30 1.48
CA PRO A 133 14.51 22.47 2.02
C PRO A 133 16.04 22.30 2.05
N GLY A 134 16.77 23.28 1.52
CA GLY A 134 18.24 23.26 1.47
C GLY A 134 18.85 22.40 0.36
N PHE A 135 18.05 21.59 -0.34
CA PHE A 135 18.50 20.81 -1.50
C PHE A 135 17.94 21.35 -2.81
N GLY A 136 16.61 21.52 -2.92
CA GLY A 136 15.94 21.96 -4.16
C GLY A 136 14.64 21.19 -4.43
N ASP A 137 14.19 21.23 -5.69
CA ASP A 137 12.97 20.54 -6.12
C ASP A 137 13.31 19.19 -6.77
N ARG A 138 12.37 18.24 -6.69
CA ARG A 138 12.45 16.93 -7.34
C ARG A 138 11.13 16.65 -8.05
N LEU A 139 11.20 16.32 -9.34
CA LEU A 139 10.05 15.87 -10.11
C LEU A 139 10.20 14.38 -10.39
N SER A 140 9.24 13.57 -9.95
CA SER A 140 9.28 12.13 -10.13
C SER A 140 8.05 11.60 -10.84
N GLY A 141 8.23 10.53 -11.60
CA GLY A 141 7.17 9.75 -12.20
C GLY A 141 7.42 8.27 -11.96
N ALA A 142 6.39 7.50 -11.62
CA ALA A 142 6.49 6.07 -11.45
C ALA A 142 5.33 5.34 -12.13
N GLY A 143 5.64 4.20 -12.73
CA GLY A 143 4.68 3.29 -13.33
C GLY A 143 4.68 1.96 -12.59
N LYS A 144 3.49 1.36 -12.45
CA LYS A 144 3.28 0.00 -11.95
C LYS A 144 2.56 -0.79 -13.03
N LEU A 145 3.07 -1.98 -13.33
CA LEU A 145 2.43 -2.92 -14.23
C LEU A 145 2.24 -4.24 -13.52
N ASN A 146 0.99 -4.70 -13.41
CA ASN A 146 0.68 -6.04 -12.97
C ASN A 146 0.93 -7.00 -14.14
N VAL A 147 1.96 -7.86 -14.01
CA VAL A 147 2.39 -8.75 -15.10
C VAL A 147 1.82 -10.16 -14.95
N PHE A 148 1.41 -10.54 -13.75
CA PHE A 148 0.76 -11.83 -13.50
C PHE A 148 -0.24 -11.70 -12.36
N HIS A 149 -1.48 -12.11 -12.62
CA HIS A 149 -2.55 -12.09 -11.63
C HIS A 149 -3.37 -13.37 -11.73
N ASN A 150 -3.45 -14.10 -10.62
CA ASN A 150 -4.32 -15.24 -10.42
C ASN A 150 -4.87 -15.18 -8.98
N ASP A 151 -5.84 -16.03 -8.65
CA ASP A 151 -6.53 -16.07 -7.34
C ASP A 151 -5.58 -16.09 -6.14
N ASN A 152 -4.42 -16.73 -6.32
CA ASN A 152 -3.43 -16.92 -5.28
C ASN A 152 -2.18 -16.06 -5.43
N HIS A 153 -1.90 -15.52 -6.62
CA HIS A 153 -0.58 -14.96 -6.92
C HIS A 153 -0.73 -13.66 -7.69
N ASN A 154 -0.02 -12.64 -7.23
CA ASN A 154 0.03 -11.35 -7.90
C ASN A 154 1.49 -10.92 -8.00
N VAL A 155 1.96 -10.68 -9.22
CA VAL A 155 3.31 -10.19 -9.53
C VAL A 155 3.18 -8.87 -10.27
N ALA A 156 3.76 -7.82 -9.70
CA ALA A 156 3.84 -6.52 -10.32
C ALA A 156 5.29 -6.09 -10.52
N VAL A 157 5.51 -5.34 -11.58
CA VAL A 157 6.79 -4.66 -11.86
C VAL A 157 6.56 -3.17 -11.72
N THR A 158 7.49 -2.49 -11.09
CA THR A 158 7.49 -1.04 -10.93
C THR A 158 8.70 -0.44 -11.62
N GLY A 159 8.51 0.75 -12.18
CA GLY A 159 9.58 1.58 -12.75
C GLY A 159 9.40 3.02 -12.28
N SER A 160 10.49 3.71 -11.98
CA SER A 160 10.45 5.10 -11.56
C SER A 160 11.58 5.91 -12.20
N LEU A 161 11.30 7.19 -12.43
CA LEU A 161 12.26 8.19 -12.84
C LEU A 161 12.08 9.41 -11.95
N ALA A 162 13.16 10.07 -11.57
CA ALA A 162 13.13 11.33 -10.87
C ALA A 162 14.17 12.28 -11.44
N ARG A 163 13.77 13.51 -11.74
CA ARG A 163 14.65 14.61 -12.06
C ARG A 163 14.84 15.45 -10.80
N ASN A 164 16.04 15.43 -10.28
CA ASN A 164 16.45 16.25 -9.14
C ASN A 164 16.97 17.58 -9.68
N MET A 165 16.48 18.68 -9.10
CA MET A 165 16.81 20.06 -9.47
C MET A 165 17.34 20.78 -8.24
N PRO A 166 18.62 20.55 -7.88
CA PRO A 166 19.20 21.15 -6.69
C PRO A 166 19.30 22.67 -6.85
N SER A 167 19.03 23.42 -5.78
CA SER A 167 19.27 24.87 -5.70
C SER A 167 20.67 25.21 -5.16
N ILE A 168 21.56 24.22 -5.06
CA ILE A 168 22.93 24.37 -4.56
C ILE A 168 23.83 24.85 -5.70
N PRO A 169 24.65 25.90 -5.49
CA PRO A 169 25.60 26.36 -6.50
C PRO A 169 26.50 25.23 -7.00
N ASN A 170 26.75 25.18 -8.31
CA ASN A 170 27.60 24.21 -8.99
C ASN A 170 27.11 22.75 -8.99
N VAL A 171 25.88 22.47 -8.54
CA VAL A 171 25.28 21.13 -8.66
C VAL A 171 24.28 21.14 -9.82
N PRO A 172 24.58 20.46 -10.95
CA PRO A 172 23.66 20.38 -12.08
C PRO A 172 22.43 19.53 -11.74
N ASN A 173 21.38 19.70 -12.53
CA ASN A 173 20.22 18.81 -12.48
C ASN A 173 20.64 17.39 -12.87
N PHE A 174 20.15 16.40 -12.14
CA PHE A 174 20.49 15.00 -12.40
C PHE A 174 19.27 14.09 -12.26
N ASN A 175 19.34 12.95 -12.93
CA ASN A 175 18.27 11.98 -12.94
C ASN A 175 18.59 10.79 -12.04
N THR A 176 17.55 10.24 -11.43
CA THR A 176 17.54 8.95 -10.75
C THR A 176 16.54 8.07 -11.48
N TYR A 177 16.89 6.84 -11.78
CA TYR A 177 15.95 5.84 -12.30
C TYR A 177 15.93 4.65 -11.36
N GLY A 178 14.79 3.98 -11.27
CA GLY A 178 14.67 2.80 -10.44
C GLY A 178 13.60 1.86 -10.96
N GLY A 179 13.58 0.68 -10.39
CA GLY A 179 12.57 -0.32 -10.67
C GLY A 179 12.56 -1.39 -9.62
N GLY A 180 11.50 -2.17 -9.62
CA GLY A 180 11.32 -3.22 -8.64
C GLY A 180 10.31 -4.26 -9.08
N VAL A 181 10.25 -5.33 -8.32
CA VAL A 181 9.30 -6.42 -8.47
C VAL A 181 8.63 -6.64 -7.13
N ASP A 182 7.31 -6.71 -7.16
CA ASP A 182 6.45 -6.99 -6.01
C ASP A 182 5.75 -8.33 -6.24
N TYR A 183 5.73 -9.18 -5.23
CA TYR A 183 4.98 -10.43 -5.22
C TYR A 183 4.06 -10.48 -4.00
N MET A 184 2.80 -10.88 -4.20
CA MET A 184 1.82 -11.09 -3.14
C MET A 184 1.13 -12.43 -3.32
N TYR A 185 1.11 -13.24 -2.26
CA TYR A 185 0.34 -14.47 -2.14
C TYR A 185 -1.00 -14.20 -1.46
N LYS A 186 -2.10 -14.57 -2.13
CA LYS A 186 -3.49 -14.41 -1.70
C LYS A 186 -3.82 -12.99 -1.22
N ASN A 187 -3.12 -11.99 -1.75
CA ASN A 187 -3.18 -10.60 -1.29
C ASN A 187 -2.98 -10.42 0.24
N LYS A 188 -2.27 -11.35 0.89
CA LYS A 188 -2.04 -11.36 2.34
C LYS A 188 -0.57 -11.20 2.71
N VAL A 189 0.29 -12.05 2.16
CA VAL A 189 1.74 -12.05 2.45
C VAL A 189 2.48 -11.86 1.15
N GLY A 190 3.54 -11.06 1.17
CA GLY A 190 4.33 -10.82 -0.02
C GLY A 190 5.74 -10.37 0.27
N ALA A 191 6.48 -10.17 -0.81
CA ALA A 191 7.83 -9.66 -0.79
C ALA A 191 8.02 -8.69 -1.95
N SER A 192 8.90 -7.72 -1.79
CA SER A 192 9.30 -6.84 -2.88
C SER A 192 10.80 -6.57 -2.87
N LEU A 193 11.33 -6.46 -4.07
CA LEU A 193 12.73 -6.17 -4.34
C LEU A 193 12.79 -4.93 -5.22
N GLY A 194 13.69 -4.02 -4.90
CA GLY A 194 13.84 -2.75 -5.61
C GLY A 194 15.29 -2.37 -5.79
N MET A 195 15.57 -1.68 -6.88
CA MET A 195 16.84 -1.01 -7.13
C MET A 195 16.61 0.37 -7.72
N ALA A 196 17.46 1.33 -7.37
CA ALA A 196 17.52 2.62 -8.03
C ALA A 196 18.97 3.03 -8.25
N SER A 197 19.22 3.78 -9.30
CA SER A 197 20.52 4.33 -9.62
C SER A 197 20.44 5.82 -9.89
N THR A 198 21.37 6.56 -9.30
CA THR A 198 21.59 7.99 -9.54
C THR A 198 22.99 8.14 -10.13
N PRO A 199 23.14 8.16 -11.47
CA PRO A 199 24.45 8.16 -12.13
C PRO A 199 25.33 9.34 -11.74
N PHE A 200 24.74 10.52 -11.54
CA PHE A 200 25.50 11.72 -11.15
C PHE A 200 26.24 11.56 -9.80
N LEU A 201 25.73 10.70 -8.91
CA LEU A 201 26.33 10.42 -7.60
C LEU A 201 27.02 9.06 -7.55
N ASP A 202 27.08 8.33 -8.69
CA ASP A 202 27.45 6.91 -8.76
C ASP A 202 26.78 6.06 -7.67
N ARG A 203 25.53 6.43 -7.34
CA ARG A 203 24.81 5.85 -6.22
C ARG A 203 23.85 4.77 -6.70
N LYS A 204 23.89 3.61 -6.05
CA LYS A 204 22.93 2.51 -6.21
C LYS A 204 22.22 2.25 -4.90
N ASP A 205 20.91 2.33 -4.91
CA ASP A 205 20.04 2.02 -3.78
C ASP A 205 19.39 0.66 -4.02
N TYR A 206 19.33 -0.19 -2.99
CA TYR A 206 18.72 -1.50 -3.01
C TYR A 206 17.71 -1.62 -1.87
N SER A 207 16.60 -2.31 -2.10
CA SER A 207 15.61 -2.59 -1.06
C SER A 207 15.06 -4.00 -1.15
N ALA A 208 14.85 -4.61 0.00
CA ALA A 208 14.16 -5.88 0.15
C ALA A 208 13.14 -5.75 1.28
N MET A 209 11.86 -5.91 0.94
CA MET A 209 10.74 -5.69 1.87
C MET A 209 9.85 -6.93 1.93
N GLY A 210 9.35 -7.26 3.12
CA GLY A 210 8.21 -8.13 3.32
C GLY A 210 6.94 -7.30 3.44
N ASN A 211 5.84 -7.77 2.87
CA ASN A 211 4.54 -7.12 2.88
C ASN A 211 3.51 -8.04 3.55
N LEU A 212 2.69 -7.47 4.43
CA LEU A 212 1.65 -8.18 5.17
C LEU A 212 0.38 -7.32 5.22
N ASN A 213 -0.72 -7.83 4.69
CA ASN A 213 -2.05 -7.27 4.93
C ASN A 213 -2.49 -7.71 6.33
N LEU A 214 -2.49 -6.77 7.28
CA LEU A 214 -2.88 -7.00 8.67
C LEU A 214 -4.40 -7.12 8.80
N PHE A 215 -5.14 -6.37 7.99
CA PHE A 215 -6.59 -6.35 8.01
C PHE A 215 -7.17 -6.02 6.63
N ARG A 216 -8.28 -6.67 6.28
CA ARG A 216 -9.04 -6.40 5.07
C ARG A 216 -10.52 -6.64 5.32
N SER A 217 -11.31 -5.59 5.14
CA SER A 217 -12.75 -5.61 4.99
C SER A 217 -13.13 -5.10 3.59
N PRO A 218 -14.42 -5.15 3.19
CA PRO A 218 -14.84 -4.57 1.91
C PRO A 218 -14.51 -3.08 1.78
N THR A 219 -14.44 -2.34 2.89
CA THR A 219 -14.26 -0.89 2.89
C THR A 219 -12.92 -0.44 3.46
N THR A 220 -12.18 -1.29 4.17
CA THR A 220 -10.95 -0.90 4.87
C THR A 220 -9.84 -1.91 4.67
N THR A 221 -8.64 -1.43 4.40
CA THR A 221 -7.42 -2.25 4.35
C THR A 221 -6.33 -1.65 5.23
N VAL A 222 -5.63 -2.50 5.97
CA VAL A 222 -4.44 -2.12 6.72
C VAL A 222 -3.29 -3.02 6.27
N ASP A 223 -2.26 -2.40 5.72
CA ASP A 223 -1.07 -3.08 5.22
C ASP A 223 0.15 -2.64 6.02
N PHE A 224 1.03 -3.58 6.30
CA PHE A 224 2.32 -3.37 6.92
C PHE A 224 3.40 -3.89 5.99
N SER A 225 4.45 -3.10 5.79
CA SER A 225 5.65 -3.55 5.13
C SER A 225 6.86 -3.31 6.03
N GLY A 226 7.76 -4.28 6.08
CA GLY A 226 8.97 -4.21 6.87
C GLY A 226 10.12 -4.88 6.12
N GLY A 227 11.32 -4.30 6.19
CA GLY A 227 12.46 -4.86 5.49
C GLY A 227 13.71 -4.04 5.64
N PHE A 228 14.61 -4.15 4.67
CA PHE A 228 15.91 -3.52 4.69
C PHE A 228 16.20 -2.74 3.40
N LYS A 229 16.91 -1.63 3.54
CA LYS A 229 17.43 -0.82 2.44
C LYS A 229 18.94 -0.66 2.59
N LYS A 230 19.64 -0.59 1.46
CA LYS A 230 21.09 -0.34 1.38
C LYS A 230 21.35 0.70 0.30
N PHE A 231 22.40 1.49 0.45
CA PHE A 231 22.93 2.28 -0.66
C PHE A 231 24.44 2.12 -0.77
N GLU A 232 24.94 2.26 -1.98
CA GLU A 232 26.36 2.19 -2.32
C GLU A 232 26.71 3.37 -3.22
N SER A 233 27.79 4.07 -2.92
CA SER A 233 28.40 5.11 -3.75
C SER A 233 29.91 5.14 -3.52
N PRO A 234 30.73 5.71 -4.42
CA PRO A 234 32.19 5.70 -4.30
C PRO A 234 32.73 6.33 -3.00
N PHE A 235 31.99 7.30 -2.44
CA PHE A 235 32.41 8.06 -1.26
C PHE A 235 31.72 7.63 0.02
N MET A 236 30.59 6.93 -0.08
CA MET A 236 29.79 6.49 1.06
C MET A 236 28.98 5.23 0.73
N SER A 237 28.97 4.26 1.64
CA SER A 237 28.05 3.12 1.57
C SER A 237 27.31 2.99 2.89
N SER A 238 26.04 2.64 2.83
CA SER A 238 25.32 2.16 4.01
C SER A 238 25.35 0.65 4.07
N GLY A 239 25.39 0.10 5.29
CA GLY A 239 24.94 -1.28 5.52
C GLY A 239 23.44 -1.42 5.27
N TRP A 240 22.92 -2.64 5.42
CA TRP A 240 21.48 -2.87 5.42
C TRP A 240 20.83 -2.21 6.63
N LYS A 241 19.86 -1.34 6.37
CA LYS A 241 19.16 -0.53 7.37
C LYS A 241 17.68 -0.88 7.38
N PRO A 242 17.05 -1.08 8.56
CA PRO A 242 15.65 -1.44 8.63
C PRO A 242 14.74 -0.30 8.16
N ASN A 243 13.63 -0.63 7.52
CA ASN A 243 12.62 0.30 7.04
C ASN A 243 11.23 -0.30 7.26
N PHE A 244 10.31 0.50 7.81
CA PHE A 244 8.94 0.06 8.09
C PHE A 244 7.94 1.02 7.47
N SER A 245 6.82 0.52 6.99
CA SER A 245 5.71 1.33 6.51
C SER A 245 4.37 0.72 6.87
N PHE A 246 3.41 1.59 7.17
CA PHE A 246 2.02 1.24 7.43
C PHE A 246 1.13 2.01 6.48
N ASN A 247 0.21 1.32 5.81
CA ASN A 247 -0.76 1.91 4.91
C ASN A 247 -2.18 1.59 5.38
N LEU A 248 -3.02 2.61 5.48
CA LEU A 248 -4.45 2.51 5.71
C LEU A 248 -5.17 2.92 4.44
N GLY A 249 -6.04 2.07 3.92
CA GLY A 249 -6.92 2.38 2.81
C GLY A 249 -8.37 2.32 3.22
N ARG A 250 -9.18 3.29 2.81
CA ARG A 250 -10.63 3.31 3.01
C ARG A 250 -11.34 3.58 1.69
N SER A 251 -12.24 2.68 1.31
CA SER A 251 -13.08 2.79 0.12
C SER A 251 -14.44 3.40 0.47
N PHE A 252 -14.99 4.19 -0.44
CA PHE A 252 -16.31 4.83 -0.36
C PHE A 252 -17.11 4.54 -1.62
#